data_AF-A0A1F6HCD4-F1
#
_entry.id   AF-A0A1F6HCD4-F1
#
_cell.length_a   1.000
_cell.length_b   1.000
_cell.length_c   1.000
_cell.angle_alpha   90.00
_cell.angle_beta   90.00
_cell.angle_gamma   90.00
#
_symmetry.space_group_name_H-M   'P 1'
#
loop_
_entity.id
_entity.type
_entity.pdbx_description
1 polymer ?
#
loop_
_entity_poly.entity_id
_entity_poly.type
_entity_poly.pdbx_seq_one_letter_code
_entity_poly.pdbx_strand_id
1 'polypeptide(L)'
;MATKVLLVGLEYSGQPYENVIIETKGLCRPEICNKYAANALYEYDMVIIYPKSYSHFIFGKETSFSSSNEELWELKSKENKYDLDQVFDQTERSSELDAALKHGTRVIFLLTPDKLIQFFGWRSLYMGYLNNIVYKKIKSLIFHEKFSTKLSIQTDAKVFTPYFQQLRKDGWTLCWDFLDVERVQLATTPENHSLGCEINIGNCKVWILTPPSSPESTNILIKASLDLTKEEVQAHRYHGIFLSHSHEDKEFVHRLRASLVEKGVEDVWTDEAEILIGDSLIQKIHDAIEKTEYFGVILTPRSVKSSWVQHELEKAMNIEIVSNNVKVLPLLFEQCDLPGFLKGKLYADFTTSSSYEDSLEKLLRRLEISSQLSGK
;
A
#
# COMPACT_ATOMS: atom_id res chain seq x y z
N MET A 1 -9.15 -18.17 -7.69
CA MET A 1 -8.76 -17.99 -6.27
C MET A 1 -9.88 -17.21 -5.61
N ALA A 2 -10.29 -17.60 -4.40
CA ALA A 2 -11.34 -16.87 -3.69
C ALA A 2 -10.79 -15.54 -3.15
N THR A 3 -11.54 -14.45 -3.30
CA THR A 3 -11.18 -13.13 -2.75
C THR A 3 -11.35 -13.15 -1.23
N LYS A 4 -10.30 -12.83 -0.48
CA LYS A 4 -10.34 -12.74 0.99
C LYS A 4 -10.56 -11.30 1.44
N VAL A 5 -11.58 -11.09 2.28
CA VAL A 5 -11.95 -9.80 2.85
C VAL A 5 -11.87 -9.88 4.37
N LEU A 6 -11.10 -8.97 4.96
CA LEU A 6 -11.04 -8.76 6.40
C LEU A 6 -11.91 -7.57 6.80
N LEU A 7 -12.77 -7.78 7.79
CA LEU A 7 -13.55 -6.76 8.47
C LEU A 7 -13.05 -6.64 9.91
N VAL A 8 -12.64 -5.42 10.29
CA VAL A 8 -12.24 -5.10 11.67
C VAL A 8 -13.26 -4.15 12.26
N GLY A 9 -14.10 -4.61 13.19
CA GLY A 9 -15.15 -3.80 13.83
C GLY A 9 -16.42 -3.64 13.00
N LEU A 10 -16.59 -4.44 11.94
CA LEU A 10 -17.79 -4.52 11.12
C LEU A 10 -18.30 -5.96 11.05
N GLU A 11 -19.62 -6.09 10.97
CA GLU A 11 -20.28 -7.37 10.74
C GLU A 11 -21.04 -7.32 9.41
N TYR A 12 -20.79 -8.33 8.57
CA TYR A 12 -21.53 -8.52 7.33
C TYR A 12 -22.74 -9.42 7.58
N SER A 13 -23.93 -8.94 7.19
CA SER A 13 -25.20 -9.66 7.36
C SER A 13 -25.90 -9.96 6.04
N GLY A 14 -25.29 -9.59 4.91
CA GLY A 14 -25.83 -9.83 3.58
C GLY A 14 -25.67 -11.29 3.12
N GLN A 15 -26.13 -11.56 1.90
CA GLN A 15 -25.97 -12.87 1.27
C GLN A 15 -24.49 -13.15 0.97
N PRO A 16 -24.03 -14.40 1.09
CA PRO A 16 -22.65 -14.74 0.74
C PRO A 16 -22.41 -14.51 -0.75
N TYR A 17 -21.22 -14.03 -1.10
CA TYR A 17 -20.80 -13.89 -2.50
C TYR A 17 -20.08 -15.17 -2.96
N GLU A 18 -20.29 -15.53 -4.21
CA GLU A 18 -19.56 -16.64 -4.82
C GLU A 18 -18.06 -16.32 -4.88
N ASN A 19 -17.21 -17.25 -4.43
CA ASN A 19 -15.75 -17.08 -4.41
C ASN A 19 -15.24 -15.90 -3.56
N VAL A 20 -15.99 -15.43 -2.55
CA VAL A 20 -15.50 -14.45 -1.57
C VAL A 20 -15.56 -15.04 -0.16
N ILE A 21 -14.47 -14.88 0.58
CA ILE A 21 -14.37 -15.26 1.98
C ILE A 21 -14.31 -13.98 2.80
N ILE A 22 -15.32 -13.73 3.63
CA ILE A 22 -15.40 -12.57 4.52
C ILE A 22 -15.13 -13.04 5.95
N GLU A 23 -14.13 -12.44 6.59
CA GLU A 23 -13.77 -12.73 7.97
C GLU A 23 -13.93 -11.47 8.83
N THR A 24 -14.56 -11.60 10.00
CA THR A 24 -14.56 -10.55 11.03
C THR A 24 -13.55 -10.92 12.12
N LYS A 25 -12.42 -10.21 12.14
CA LYS A 25 -11.29 -10.46 13.04
C LYS A 25 -10.70 -9.14 13.53
N GLY A 26 -9.98 -9.19 14.63
CA GLY A 26 -9.27 -8.06 15.22
C GLY A 26 -7.78 -8.07 14.90
N LEU A 27 -7.12 -6.97 15.24
CA LEU A 27 -5.70 -6.75 14.95
C LEU A 27 -4.78 -7.24 16.08
N CYS A 28 -5.32 -8.00 17.04
CA CYS A 28 -4.50 -8.60 18.09
C CYS A 28 -3.48 -9.61 17.56
N ARG A 29 -2.46 -9.88 18.39
CA ARG A 29 -1.42 -10.88 18.11
C ARG A 29 -2.00 -12.30 18.17
N PRO A 30 -1.81 -13.13 17.13
CA PRO A 30 -2.31 -14.51 17.10
C PRO A 30 -1.84 -15.36 18.29
N GLU A 31 -0.64 -15.10 18.81
CA GLU A 31 -0.05 -15.82 19.94
C GLU A 31 -0.83 -15.60 21.24
N ILE A 32 -1.52 -14.46 21.36
CA ILE A 32 -2.28 -14.07 22.55
C ILE A 32 -3.76 -14.42 22.37
N CYS A 33 -4.32 -14.21 21.17
CA CYS A 33 -5.73 -14.43 20.92
C CYS A 33 -6.06 -14.95 19.52
N ASN A 34 -5.55 -16.14 19.18
CA ASN A 34 -5.73 -16.81 17.88
C ASN A 34 -7.19 -16.81 17.37
N LYS A 35 -8.17 -17.00 18.26
CA LYS A 35 -9.59 -17.02 17.87
C LYS A 35 -10.04 -15.73 17.18
N TYR A 36 -9.55 -14.58 17.65
CA TYR A 36 -9.97 -13.26 17.17
C TYR A 36 -8.92 -12.59 16.29
N ALA A 37 -7.66 -13.02 16.32
CA ALA A 37 -6.61 -12.43 15.51
C ALA A 37 -6.87 -12.67 14.00
N ALA A 38 -6.69 -11.61 13.22
CA ALA A 38 -6.55 -11.71 11.77
C ALA A 38 -5.22 -12.38 11.43
N ASN A 39 -5.19 -13.08 10.29
CA ASN A 39 -3.94 -13.53 9.67
C ASN A 39 -3.12 -12.33 9.22
N ALA A 40 -2.00 -12.59 8.53
CA ALA A 40 -1.21 -11.54 7.95
C ALA A 40 -2.06 -10.68 6.97
N LEU A 41 -2.02 -9.34 7.07
CA LEU A 41 -2.88 -8.41 6.33
C LEU A 41 -2.65 -8.51 4.82
N TYR A 42 -1.44 -8.86 4.39
CA TYR A 42 -1.09 -9.12 3.00
C TYR A 42 -1.69 -10.43 2.45
N GLU A 43 -2.29 -11.29 3.28
CA GLU A 43 -3.07 -12.44 2.82
C GLU A 43 -4.50 -12.06 2.39
N TYR A 44 -4.93 -10.83 2.68
CA TYR A 44 -6.25 -10.34 2.34
C TYR A 44 -6.18 -9.48 1.08
N ASP A 45 -7.14 -9.66 0.17
CA ASP A 45 -7.31 -8.78 -1.00
C ASP A 45 -7.95 -7.44 -0.61
N MET A 46 -8.61 -7.41 0.55
CA MET A 46 -9.35 -6.27 1.06
C MET A 46 -9.40 -6.27 2.59
N VAL A 47 -9.21 -5.09 3.17
CA VAL A 47 -9.28 -4.84 4.60
C VAL A 47 -10.14 -3.60 4.85
N ILE A 48 -11.25 -3.74 5.58
CA ILE A 48 -12.11 -2.62 5.99
C ILE A 48 -12.03 -2.48 7.50
N ILE A 49 -11.60 -1.30 7.96
CA ILE A 49 -11.27 -1.06 9.37
C ILE A 49 -12.21 0.00 9.93
N TYR A 50 -13.00 -0.38 10.93
CA TYR A 50 -13.91 0.50 11.66
C TYR A 50 -14.01 0.16 13.16
N PRO A 51 -12.96 0.42 13.94
CA PRO A 51 -12.99 0.12 15.35
C PRO A 51 -13.71 1.23 16.12
N LYS A 52 -14.99 1.05 16.46
CA LYS A 52 -15.72 1.98 17.34
C LYS A 52 -15.17 2.03 18.77
N SER A 53 -14.39 1.03 19.17
CA SER A 53 -13.83 0.87 20.51
C SER A 53 -12.56 0.03 20.47
N TYR A 54 -11.84 -0.07 21.60
CA TYR A 54 -10.64 -0.93 21.68
C TYR A 54 -10.98 -2.41 21.51
N SER A 55 -12.16 -2.86 21.91
CA SER A 55 -12.65 -4.23 21.68
C SER A 55 -12.83 -4.53 20.20
N HIS A 56 -13.47 -3.61 19.46
CA HIS A 56 -13.61 -3.74 18.01
C HIS A 56 -12.25 -3.82 17.32
N PHE A 57 -11.31 -2.99 17.78
CA PHE A 57 -9.94 -2.97 17.29
C PHE A 57 -9.19 -4.28 17.57
N ILE A 58 -9.16 -4.71 18.84
CA ILE A 58 -8.35 -5.86 19.29
C ILE A 58 -8.98 -7.18 18.84
N PHE A 59 -10.30 -7.31 18.94
CA PHE A 59 -11.03 -8.58 18.74
C PHE A 59 -11.90 -8.62 17.48
N GLY A 60 -11.99 -7.52 16.73
CA GLY A 60 -12.78 -7.43 15.50
C GLY A 60 -14.26 -7.15 15.73
N LYS A 61 -14.73 -7.19 16.98
CA LYS A 61 -16.14 -7.06 17.36
C LYS A 61 -16.29 -6.48 18.77
N GLU A 62 -17.50 -6.08 19.10
CA GLU A 62 -17.82 -5.58 20.43
C GLU A 62 -17.72 -6.64 21.53
N THR A 63 -17.45 -6.15 22.73
CA THR A 63 -17.52 -6.84 24.02
C THR A 63 -18.48 -6.09 24.95
N SER A 64 -18.77 -6.67 26.12
CA SER A 64 -19.58 -6.02 27.15
C SER A 64 -19.05 -4.66 27.63
N PHE A 65 -17.76 -4.34 27.41
CA PHE A 65 -17.13 -3.08 27.85
C PHE A 65 -16.90 -2.08 26.71
N SER A 66 -17.37 -2.36 25.48
CA SER A 66 -17.06 -1.52 24.32
C SER A 66 -17.51 -0.07 24.45
N SER A 67 -18.64 0.15 25.12
CA SER A 67 -19.22 1.48 25.38
C SER A 67 -18.62 2.19 26.59
N SER A 68 -17.69 1.57 27.32
CA SER A 68 -17.13 2.13 28.55
C SER A 68 -16.01 3.13 28.29
N ASN A 69 -15.95 4.20 29.08
CA ASN A 69 -14.83 5.14 29.06
C ASN A 69 -13.55 4.54 29.68
N GLU A 70 -13.68 3.44 30.43
CA GLU A 70 -12.58 2.71 31.06
C GLU A 70 -12.39 1.32 30.44
N GLU A 71 -12.81 1.14 29.18
CA GLU A 71 -12.86 -0.14 28.47
C GLU A 71 -11.61 -1.03 28.67
N LEU A 72 -10.39 -0.49 28.52
CA LEU A 72 -9.15 -1.26 28.70
C LEU A 72 -8.94 -1.70 30.17
N TRP A 73 -9.30 -0.86 31.15
CA TRP A 73 -9.24 -1.21 32.56
C TRP A 73 -10.27 -2.28 32.91
N GLU A 74 -11.48 -2.19 32.38
CA GLU A 74 -12.53 -3.18 32.59
C GLU A 74 -12.20 -4.51 31.93
N LEU A 75 -11.68 -4.48 30.70
CA LEU A 75 -11.16 -5.67 30.04
C LEU A 75 -10.05 -6.31 30.89
N LYS A 76 -9.08 -5.54 31.40
CA LYS A 76 -7.99 -6.09 32.24
C LYS A 76 -8.50 -6.63 33.59
N SER A 77 -9.40 -5.92 34.25
CA SER A 77 -9.83 -6.24 35.62
C SER A 77 -10.93 -7.31 35.68
N LYS A 78 -11.87 -7.30 34.72
CA LYS A 78 -13.05 -8.18 34.71
C LYS A 78 -12.94 -9.31 33.70
N GLU A 79 -12.20 -9.13 32.62
CA GLU A 79 -11.97 -10.12 31.56
C GLU A 79 -10.47 -10.37 31.33
N ASN A 80 -9.74 -10.64 32.42
CA ASN A 80 -8.29 -10.90 32.49
C ASN A 80 -7.81 -12.16 31.73
N LYS A 81 -8.43 -12.47 30.59
CA LYS A 81 -8.15 -13.56 29.66
C LYS A 81 -6.93 -13.27 28.79
N TYR A 82 -6.61 -12.00 28.56
CA TYR A 82 -5.57 -11.56 27.63
C TYR A 82 -4.64 -10.56 28.30
N ASP A 83 -3.35 -10.66 28.00
CA ASP A 83 -2.39 -9.62 28.37
C ASP A 83 -2.56 -8.41 27.44
N LEU A 84 -3.37 -7.44 27.87
CA LEU A 84 -3.63 -6.22 27.08
C LEU A 84 -2.39 -5.38 26.80
N ASP A 85 -1.29 -5.58 27.53
CA ASP A 85 -0.04 -4.85 27.31
C ASP A 85 0.73 -5.42 26.10
N GLN A 86 0.52 -6.71 25.80
CA GLN A 86 1.14 -7.38 24.65
C GLN A 86 0.15 -7.73 23.55
N VAL A 87 -1.16 -7.61 23.79
CA VAL A 87 -2.24 -8.07 22.89
C VAL A 87 -2.16 -7.46 21.49
N PHE A 88 -1.53 -6.30 21.36
CA PHE A 88 -1.36 -5.57 20.12
C PHE A 88 0.06 -5.01 20.02
N ASP A 89 0.74 -5.29 18.92
CA ASP A 89 2.02 -4.66 18.57
C ASP A 89 1.81 -3.69 17.41
N GLN A 90 1.94 -2.40 17.72
CA GLN A 90 1.74 -1.32 16.75
C GLN A 90 2.78 -1.34 15.64
N THR A 91 4.03 -1.67 15.97
CA THR A 91 5.14 -1.63 15.00
C THR A 91 4.98 -2.76 14.00
N GLU A 92 4.67 -3.97 14.51
CA GLU A 92 4.42 -5.15 13.69
C GLU A 92 3.22 -4.92 12.76
N ARG A 93 2.07 -4.53 13.31
CA ARG A 93 0.84 -4.33 12.52
C ARG A 93 0.94 -3.17 11.54
N SER A 94 1.69 -2.11 11.86
CA SER A 94 1.98 -1.04 10.89
C SER A 94 2.81 -1.55 9.72
N SER A 95 3.85 -2.34 10.00
CA SER A 95 4.73 -2.91 8.96
C SER A 95 3.99 -3.91 8.06
N GLU A 96 3.10 -4.69 8.67
CA GLU A 96 2.25 -5.65 7.97
C GLU A 96 1.22 -4.96 7.06
N LEU A 97 0.64 -3.84 7.51
CA LEU A 97 -0.24 -3.01 6.71
C LEU A 97 0.52 -2.33 5.55
N ASP A 98 1.75 -1.88 5.77
CA ASP A 98 2.63 -1.37 4.70
C ASP A 98 2.91 -2.45 3.65
N ALA A 99 3.22 -3.67 4.09
CA ALA A 99 3.40 -4.81 3.20
C ALA A 99 2.11 -5.13 2.43
N ALA A 100 0.96 -5.16 3.11
CA ALA A 100 -0.34 -5.41 2.49
C ALA A 100 -0.65 -4.41 1.37
N LEU A 101 -0.46 -3.11 1.63
CA LEU A 101 -0.61 -2.07 0.61
C LEU A 101 0.31 -2.33 -0.59
N LYS A 102 1.61 -2.60 -0.36
CA LYS A 102 2.57 -2.94 -1.43
C LYS A 102 2.17 -4.19 -2.23
N HIS A 103 1.52 -5.16 -1.59
CA HIS A 103 1.00 -6.37 -2.24
C HIS A 103 -0.34 -6.15 -2.98
N GLY A 104 -0.89 -4.93 -2.96
CA GLY A 104 -2.14 -4.57 -3.63
C GLY A 104 -3.40 -4.85 -2.80
N THR A 105 -3.26 -5.07 -1.49
CA THR A 105 -4.40 -5.15 -0.58
C THR A 105 -5.13 -3.82 -0.56
N ARG A 106 -6.44 -3.87 -0.82
CA ARG A 106 -7.32 -2.69 -0.74
C ARG A 106 -7.62 -2.37 0.70
N VAL A 107 -7.34 -1.15 1.15
CA VAL A 107 -7.61 -0.74 2.54
C VAL A 107 -8.60 0.42 2.57
N ILE A 108 -9.68 0.22 3.33
CA ILE A 108 -10.70 1.24 3.59
C ILE A 108 -10.72 1.52 5.09
N PHE A 109 -10.42 2.76 5.46
CA PHE A 109 -10.55 3.25 6.83
C PHE A 109 -11.88 3.97 7.00
N LEU A 110 -12.68 3.47 7.94
CA LEU A 110 -13.89 4.17 8.37
C LEU A 110 -13.55 4.98 9.61
N LEU A 111 -13.78 6.29 9.52
CA LEU A 111 -13.45 7.19 10.61
C LEU A 111 -14.39 7.01 11.80
N THR A 112 -13.86 7.25 12.98
CA THR A 112 -14.58 7.13 14.26
C THR A 112 -13.97 8.13 15.23
N PRO A 113 -14.74 8.90 16.01
CA PRO A 113 -14.16 9.82 16.99
C PRO A 113 -13.04 9.15 17.82
N ASP A 114 -11.91 9.82 18.00
CA ASP A 114 -10.78 9.21 18.70
C ASP A 114 -11.12 9.01 20.19
N LYS A 115 -10.93 7.78 20.66
CA LYS A 115 -11.17 7.40 22.05
C LYS A 115 -9.85 7.39 22.81
N LEU A 116 -9.58 8.47 23.54
CA LEU A 116 -8.38 8.62 24.37
C LEU A 116 -8.61 8.02 25.77
N ILE A 117 -7.74 7.10 26.19
CA ILE A 117 -7.81 6.47 27.51
C ILE A 117 -6.42 6.47 28.16
N GLN A 118 -6.35 6.80 29.46
CA GLN A 118 -5.13 6.64 30.25
C GLN A 118 -5.00 5.17 30.71
N PHE A 119 -4.23 4.37 29.98
CA PHE A 119 -3.93 2.95 30.25
C PHE A 119 -2.45 2.66 29.97
N PHE A 120 -1.66 2.54 31.05
CA PHE A 120 -0.18 2.53 30.99
C PHE A 120 0.38 3.62 30.07
N GLY A 121 -0.06 4.85 30.33
CA GLY A 121 0.14 5.99 29.43
C GLY A 121 -1.12 6.31 28.63
N TRP A 122 -1.07 7.34 27.80
CA TRP A 122 -2.20 7.72 26.96
C TRP A 122 -2.28 6.80 25.74
N ARG A 123 -3.44 6.17 25.53
CA ARG A 123 -3.75 5.35 24.37
C ARG A 123 -4.75 6.10 23.49
N SER A 124 -4.47 6.15 22.19
CA SER A 124 -5.34 6.66 21.14
C SER A 124 -5.79 5.50 20.28
N LEU A 125 -7.08 5.46 19.96
CA LEU A 125 -7.64 4.40 19.14
C LEU A 125 -7.09 4.52 17.72
N TYR A 126 -7.00 5.74 17.19
CA TYR A 126 -6.40 6.05 15.88
C TYR A 126 -4.94 5.59 15.76
N MET A 127 -4.12 5.81 16.79
CA MET A 127 -2.73 5.33 16.78
C MET A 127 -2.64 3.80 16.66
N GLY A 128 -3.66 3.09 17.12
CA GLY A 128 -3.67 1.63 17.13
C GLY A 128 -3.77 1.02 15.74
N TYR A 129 -4.70 1.46 14.88
CA TYR A 129 -5.01 0.73 13.64
C TYR A 129 -4.63 1.45 12.36
N LEU A 130 -4.23 2.71 12.43
CA LEU A 130 -3.82 3.46 11.26
C LEU A 130 -2.33 3.26 11.02
N ASN A 131 -1.98 3.08 9.75
CA ASN A 131 -0.59 3.26 9.35
C ASN A 131 -0.11 4.67 9.71
N ASN A 132 1.17 4.82 10.05
CA ASN A 132 1.78 6.09 10.44
C ASN A 132 1.52 7.23 9.43
N ILE A 133 1.47 6.93 8.13
CA ILE A 133 1.21 7.91 7.07
C ILE A 133 -0.23 8.41 7.15
N VAL A 134 -1.19 7.48 7.26
CA VAL A 134 -2.62 7.81 7.41
C VAL A 134 -2.84 8.59 8.68
N TYR A 135 -2.27 8.12 9.80
CA TYR A 135 -2.38 8.78 11.09
C TYR A 135 -1.91 10.24 11.03
N LYS A 136 -0.71 10.50 10.47
CA LYS A 136 -0.18 11.86 10.30
C LYS A 136 -1.11 12.74 9.46
N LYS A 137 -1.72 12.17 8.41
CA LYS A 137 -2.65 12.88 7.52
C LYS A 137 -4.02 13.14 8.16
N ILE A 138 -4.47 12.33 9.13
CA ILE A 138 -5.79 12.50 9.76
C ILE A 138 -5.76 13.19 11.13
N LYS A 139 -4.63 13.16 11.86
CA LYS A 139 -4.54 13.69 13.23
C LYS A 139 -4.88 15.18 13.31
N SER A 140 -4.59 15.95 12.25
CA SER A 140 -4.87 17.39 12.18
C SER A 140 -6.28 17.72 11.69
N LEU A 141 -7.09 16.73 11.31
CA LEU A 141 -8.45 16.98 10.83
C LEU A 141 -9.35 17.38 11.99
N ILE A 142 -10.24 18.34 11.71
CA ILE A 142 -11.30 18.75 12.62
C ILE A 142 -12.53 17.91 12.29
N PHE A 143 -12.98 17.10 13.24
CA PHE A 143 -14.14 16.24 13.10
C PHE A 143 -15.41 16.96 13.53
N HIS A 144 -16.50 16.71 12.81
CA HIS A 144 -17.82 17.24 13.09
C HIS A 144 -18.82 16.09 13.17
N GLU A 145 -19.53 16.00 14.29
CA GLU A 145 -20.65 15.08 14.44
C GLU A 145 -21.96 15.80 14.13
N LYS A 146 -22.66 15.36 13.09
CA LYS A 146 -23.90 15.97 12.62
C LYS A 146 -24.79 14.90 12.02
N PHE A 147 -26.04 14.84 12.46
CA PHE A 147 -27.06 14.01 11.83
C PHE A 147 -27.63 14.74 10.61
N SER A 148 -27.34 14.27 9.40
CA SER A 148 -27.87 14.88 8.18
C SER A 148 -28.10 13.87 7.06
N THR A 149 -28.97 14.25 6.13
CA THR A 149 -29.27 13.53 4.90
C THR A 149 -28.86 14.33 3.66
N LYS A 150 -28.23 15.49 3.83
CA LYS A 150 -27.79 16.35 2.71
C LYS A 150 -26.31 16.11 2.45
N LEU A 151 -25.99 15.65 1.26
CA LEU A 151 -24.62 15.53 0.76
C LEU A 151 -24.59 15.66 -0.77
N SER A 152 -23.48 16.14 -1.29
CA SER A 152 -23.13 16.18 -2.70
C SER A 152 -22.14 15.05 -2.99
N ILE A 153 -22.46 14.16 -3.93
CA ILE A 153 -21.56 13.09 -4.38
C ILE A 153 -20.75 13.64 -5.54
N GLN A 154 -19.42 13.56 -5.45
CA GLN A 154 -18.52 14.03 -6.50
C GLN A 154 -18.51 13.03 -7.66
N THR A 155 -18.22 13.51 -8.88
CA THR A 155 -18.11 12.63 -10.07
C THR A 155 -17.07 11.54 -9.90
N ASP A 156 -16.02 11.84 -9.14
CA ASP A 156 -14.90 10.94 -8.87
C ASP A 156 -15.17 9.94 -7.73
N ALA A 157 -16.41 9.91 -7.19
CA ALA A 157 -16.83 8.93 -6.19
C ALA A 157 -16.80 7.48 -6.70
N LYS A 158 -16.65 7.28 -8.03
CA LYS A 158 -16.50 5.99 -8.72
C LYS A 158 -17.46 4.94 -8.15
N VAL A 159 -16.92 3.84 -7.61
CA VAL A 159 -17.63 2.68 -7.07
C VAL A 159 -18.41 2.96 -5.78
N PHE A 160 -18.06 4.01 -5.02
CA PHE A 160 -18.72 4.32 -3.74
C PHE A 160 -19.99 5.16 -3.88
N THR A 161 -20.37 5.54 -5.10
CA THR A 161 -21.63 6.27 -5.36
C THR A 161 -22.86 5.61 -4.71
N PRO A 162 -23.10 4.29 -4.85
CA PRO A 162 -24.23 3.62 -4.20
C PRO A 162 -24.17 3.70 -2.68
N TYR A 163 -22.97 3.63 -2.09
CA TYR A 163 -22.76 3.76 -0.65
C TYR A 163 -23.16 5.14 -0.14
N PHE A 164 -22.69 6.22 -0.78
CA PHE A 164 -23.09 7.57 -0.39
C PHE A 164 -24.57 7.86 -0.63
N GLN A 165 -25.17 7.27 -1.67
CA GLN A 165 -26.61 7.34 -1.88
C GLN A 165 -27.39 6.65 -0.75
N GLN A 166 -26.87 5.55 -0.20
CA GLN A 166 -27.47 4.89 0.95
C GLN A 166 -27.29 5.72 2.24
N LEU A 167 -26.10 6.25 2.50
CA LEU A 167 -25.87 7.16 3.65
C LEU A 167 -26.80 8.38 3.62
N ARG A 168 -27.11 8.88 2.43
CA ARG A 168 -28.08 9.96 2.24
C ARG A 168 -29.49 9.59 2.72
N LYS A 169 -29.89 8.32 2.56
CA LYS A 169 -31.20 7.81 3.00
C LYS A 169 -31.21 7.52 4.50
N ASP A 170 -30.17 6.87 4.99
CA ASP A 170 -30.07 6.43 6.39
C ASP A 170 -29.77 7.59 7.36
N GLY A 171 -29.20 8.66 6.82
CA GLY A 171 -28.55 9.71 7.58
C GLY A 171 -27.13 9.31 7.92
N TRP A 172 -26.21 10.26 7.85
CA TRP A 172 -24.82 10.10 8.30
C TRP A 172 -24.58 10.94 9.55
N THR A 173 -23.54 10.58 10.33
CA THR A 173 -23.24 11.23 11.61
C THR A 173 -21.89 11.90 11.69
N LEU A 174 -20.93 11.55 10.84
CA LEU A 174 -19.54 12.05 10.94
C LEU A 174 -19.11 12.67 9.62
N CYS A 175 -18.55 13.88 9.69
CA CYS A 175 -17.82 14.52 8.60
C CYS A 175 -16.58 15.23 9.15
N TRP A 176 -15.72 15.76 8.29
CA TRP A 176 -14.49 16.44 8.71
C TRP A 176 -14.10 17.59 7.78
N ASP A 177 -13.33 18.52 8.35
CA ASP A 177 -12.72 19.60 7.58
C ASP A 177 -11.59 19.09 6.71
N PHE A 178 -11.55 19.60 5.49
CA PHE A 178 -10.53 19.29 4.52
C PHE A 178 -9.47 20.38 4.51
N LEU A 179 -8.19 20.00 4.62
CA LEU A 179 -7.09 20.96 4.71
C LEU A 179 -6.00 20.79 3.64
N ASP A 180 -6.05 19.76 2.79
CA ASP A 180 -4.90 19.33 1.98
C ASP A 180 -5.28 18.99 0.54
N VAL A 181 -4.63 19.62 -0.44
CA VAL A 181 -4.97 19.57 -1.89
C VAL A 181 -4.66 18.22 -2.55
N GLU A 182 -3.90 17.33 -1.89
CA GLU A 182 -3.45 16.04 -2.45
C GLU A 182 -4.52 14.92 -2.48
N ARG A 183 -5.77 15.21 -2.10
CA ARG A 183 -6.81 14.18 -1.90
C ARG A 183 -8.00 14.40 -2.80
N VAL A 184 -8.51 13.33 -3.40
CA VAL A 184 -9.74 13.37 -4.20
C VAL A 184 -10.94 13.21 -3.27
N GLN A 185 -11.83 14.20 -3.24
CA GLN A 185 -13.06 14.14 -2.45
C GLN A 185 -14.11 13.29 -3.18
N LEU A 186 -14.77 12.41 -2.44
CA LEU A 186 -15.81 11.51 -2.99
C LEU A 186 -17.21 12.02 -2.64
N ALA A 187 -17.39 12.59 -1.45
CA ALA A 187 -18.65 13.18 -1.02
C ALA A 187 -18.42 14.34 -0.04
N THR A 188 -19.27 15.36 -0.14
CA THR A 188 -19.20 16.57 0.69
C THR A 188 -20.56 16.99 1.24
N THR A 189 -20.54 17.74 2.34
CA THR A 189 -21.73 18.42 2.87
C THR A 189 -21.98 19.72 2.10
N PRO A 190 -23.17 20.33 2.24
CA PRO A 190 -23.42 21.69 1.73
C PRO A 190 -22.47 22.75 2.29
N GLU A 191 -21.90 22.50 3.47
CA GLU A 191 -20.90 23.35 4.12
C GLU A 191 -19.45 23.03 3.67
N ASN A 192 -19.27 22.15 2.68
CA ASN A 192 -17.98 21.68 2.16
C ASN A 192 -17.14 20.84 3.12
N HIS A 193 -17.74 20.23 4.15
CA HIS A 193 -17.07 19.19 4.93
C HIS A 193 -17.03 17.88 4.14
N SER A 194 -15.98 17.07 4.30
CA SER A 194 -15.84 15.80 3.59
C SER A 194 -16.51 14.65 4.34
N LEU A 195 -17.10 13.71 3.60
CA LEU A 195 -17.57 12.41 4.09
C LEU A 195 -16.78 11.23 3.49
N GLY A 196 -15.85 11.52 2.59
CA GLY A 196 -15.14 10.50 1.87
C GLY A 196 -14.04 11.11 1.04
N CYS A 197 -12.84 10.54 1.14
CA CYS A 197 -11.72 10.92 0.29
C CYS A 197 -10.87 9.70 -0.08
N GLU A 198 -10.25 9.80 -1.24
CA GLU A 198 -9.16 8.92 -1.67
C GLU A 198 -7.83 9.63 -1.35
N ILE A 199 -6.91 8.87 -0.75
CA ILE A 199 -5.56 9.32 -0.41
C ILE A 199 -4.56 8.38 -1.07
N ASN A 200 -3.53 8.96 -1.68
CA ASN A 200 -2.40 8.21 -2.20
C ASN A 200 -1.35 8.01 -1.09
N ILE A 201 -0.92 6.77 -0.88
CA ILE A 201 0.19 6.39 0.00
C ILE A 201 1.22 5.66 -0.85
N GLY A 202 2.27 6.37 -1.26
CA GLY A 202 3.16 5.90 -2.31
C GLY A 202 2.35 5.57 -3.57
N ASN A 203 2.39 4.30 -4.00
CA ASN A 203 1.71 3.82 -5.21
C ASN A 203 0.36 3.17 -4.92
N CYS A 204 -0.13 3.27 -3.69
CA CYS A 204 -1.36 2.61 -3.25
C CYS A 204 -2.43 3.64 -2.98
N LYS A 205 -3.65 3.34 -3.42
CA LYS A 205 -4.83 4.13 -3.08
C LYS A 205 -5.48 3.58 -1.83
N VAL A 206 -5.78 4.48 -0.91
CA VAL A 206 -6.46 4.19 0.34
C VAL A 206 -7.68 5.09 0.43
N TRP A 207 -8.80 4.52 0.88
CA TRP A 207 -10.03 5.26 1.04
C TRP A 207 -10.31 5.53 2.50
N ILE A 208 -10.69 6.78 2.79
CA ILE A 208 -11.13 7.19 4.12
C ILE A 208 -12.57 7.65 3.98
N LEU A 209 -13.49 6.98 4.67
CA LEU A 209 -14.93 7.20 4.53
C LEU A 209 -15.60 7.46 5.88
N THR A 210 -16.70 8.19 5.86
CA THR A 210 -17.68 8.21 6.95
C THR A 210 -18.23 6.79 7.15
N PRO A 211 -18.41 6.33 8.40
CA PRO A 211 -18.88 4.98 8.68
C PRO A 211 -20.36 4.75 8.31
N PRO A 212 -20.76 3.48 8.05
CA PRO A 212 -22.13 3.12 7.76
C PRO A 212 -23.03 3.41 8.96
N SER A 213 -24.25 3.85 8.69
CA SER A 213 -25.25 4.17 9.72
C SER A 213 -26.32 3.08 9.88
N SER A 214 -26.24 2.02 9.08
CA SER A 214 -27.17 0.88 9.09
C SER A 214 -26.49 -0.40 8.59
N PRO A 215 -27.02 -1.61 8.90
CA PRO A 215 -26.55 -2.85 8.29
C PRO A 215 -26.63 -2.85 6.76
N GLU A 216 -27.63 -2.18 6.19
CA GLU A 216 -27.81 -2.05 4.73
C GLU A 216 -26.65 -1.25 4.11
N SER A 217 -26.30 -0.10 4.71
CA SER A 217 -25.16 0.69 4.26
C SER A 217 -23.83 -0.06 4.41
N THR A 218 -23.67 -0.90 5.44
CA THR A 218 -22.51 -1.80 5.58
C THR A 218 -22.43 -2.81 4.42
N ASN A 219 -23.55 -3.45 4.07
CA ASN A 219 -23.59 -4.41 2.98
C ASN A 219 -23.29 -3.75 1.62
N ILE A 220 -23.83 -2.55 1.38
CA ILE A 220 -23.56 -1.78 0.17
C ILE A 220 -22.10 -1.32 0.11
N LEU A 221 -21.50 -0.90 1.23
CA LEU A 221 -20.08 -0.56 1.31
C LEU A 221 -19.20 -1.74 0.89
N ILE A 222 -19.46 -2.92 1.47
CA ILE A 222 -18.69 -4.15 1.18
C ILE A 222 -18.86 -4.55 -0.29
N LYS A 223 -20.07 -4.41 -0.83
CA LYS A 223 -20.32 -4.66 -2.25
C LYS A 223 -19.53 -3.70 -3.14
N ALA A 224 -19.65 -2.39 -2.88
CA ALA A 224 -18.96 -1.35 -3.62
C ALA A 224 -17.43 -1.52 -3.56
N SER A 225 -16.90 -1.96 -2.42
CA SER A 225 -15.48 -2.20 -2.26
C SER A 225 -15.02 -3.42 -3.07
N LEU A 226 -15.80 -4.49 -3.13
CA LEU A 226 -15.49 -5.67 -3.96
C LEU A 226 -15.39 -5.33 -5.45
N ASP A 227 -16.19 -4.37 -5.92
CA ASP A 227 -16.23 -3.90 -7.30
C ASP A 227 -15.02 -3.01 -7.68
N LEU A 228 -14.15 -2.62 -6.73
CA LEU A 228 -12.90 -1.90 -7.02
C LEU A 228 -12.01 -2.71 -7.96
N THR A 229 -11.69 -2.15 -9.14
CA THR A 229 -10.85 -2.83 -10.14
C THR A 229 -9.37 -2.78 -9.74
N LYS A 230 -8.54 -3.69 -10.28
CA LYS A 230 -7.10 -3.69 -9.98
C LYS A 230 -6.42 -2.39 -10.41
N GLU A 231 -6.89 -1.75 -11.48
CA GLU A 231 -6.42 -0.46 -11.99
C GLU A 231 -6.81 0.72 -11.07
N GLU A 232 -7.88 0.59 -10.29
CA GLU A 232 -8.29 1.60 -9.30
C GLU A 232 -7.49 1.49 -8.00
N VAL A 233 -6.83 0.36 -7.76
CA VAL A 233 -6.10 0.02 -6.52
C VAL A 233 -4.61 0.24 -6.67
N GLN A 234 -4.07 -0.12 -7.84
CA GLN A 234 -2.70 0.21 -8.21
C GLN A 234 -2.71 1.66 -8.71
N ALA A 235 -2.19 2.61 -7.91
CA ALA A 235 -1.76 3.86 -8.52
C ALA A 235 -0.75 3.52 -9.60
N HIS A 236 -0.77 4.26 -10.72
CA HIS A 236 0.13 4.11 -11.85
C HIS A 236 1.42 3.41 -11.45
N ARG A 237 1.69 2.21 -12.01
CA ARG A 237 3.03 1.64 -11.95
C ARG A 237 3.96 2.79 -12.32
N TYR A 238 4.88 3.21 -11.45
CA TYR A 238 5.84 4.22 -11.83
C TYR A 238 6.57 3.66 -13.04
N HIS A 239 6.23 4.19 -14.22
CA HIS A 239 6.78 3.76 -15.51
C HIS A 239 8.19 4.32 -15.55
N GLY A 240 9.12 3.55 -15.00
CA GLY A 240 10.45 4.06 -14.75
C GLY A 240 11.46 2.98 -14.45
N ILE A 241 12.71 3.37 -14.60
CA ILE A 241 13.86 2.51 -14.36
C ILE A 241 14.88 3.25 -13.48
N PHE A 242 15.32 2.55 -12.43
CA PHE A 242 16.42 2.98 -11.60
C PHE A 242 17.72 2.37 -12.10
N LEU A 243 18.69 3.18 -12.55
CA LEU A 243 19.93 2.73 -13.17
C LEU A 243 21.09 2.70 -12.16
N SER A 244 21.25 1.56 -11.50
CA SER A 244 22.30 1.34 -10.52
C SER A 244 23.66 1.08 -11.16
N HIS A 245 24.66 1.86 -10.78
CA HIS A 245 25.96 1.89 -11.43
C HIS A 245 27.10 2.23 -10.45
N SER A 246 28.33 1.92 -10.83
CA SER A 246 29.50 2.41 -10.09
C SER A 246 29.78 3.87 -10.46
N HIS A 247 30.40 4.65 -9.57
CA HIS A 247 30.75 6.06 -9.84
C HIS A 247 31.48 6.25 -11.18
N GLU A 248 32.32 5.29 -11.59
CA GLU A 248 33.10 5.34 -12.83
C GLU A 248 32.25 5.16 -14.10
N ASP A 249 31.04 4.61 -13.99
CA ASP A 249 30.15 4.32 -15.12
C ASP A 249 29.14 5.46 -15.40
N LYS A 250 29.25 6.56 -14.63
CA LYS A 250 28.30 7.69 -14.62
C LYS A 250 28.08 8.33 -16.00
N GLU A 251 29.14 8.48 -16.79
CA GLU A 251 29.08 9.02 -18.15
C GLU A 251 28.18 8.17 -19.07
N PHE A 252 28.30 6.85 -19.00
CA PHE A 252 27.45 5.94 -19.78
C PHE A 252 26.00 6.02 -19.31
N VAL A 253 25.78 6.05 -18.01
CA VAL A 253 24.43 6.10 -17.43
C VAL A 253 23.71 7.39 -17.77
N HIS A 254 24.40 8.54 -17.79
CA HIS A 254 23.80 9.80 -18.24
C HIS A 254 23.40 9.74 -19.73
N ARG A 255 24.23 9.14 -20.57
CA ARG A 255 23.89 8.91 -21.99
C ARG A 255 22.68 7.98 -22.14
N LEU A 256 22.66 6.86 -21.42
CA LEU A 256 21.54 5.91 -21.45
C LEU A 256 20.25 6.57 -20.96
N ARG A 257 20.33 7.35 -19.87
CA ARG A 257 19.21 8.15 -19.37
C ARG A 257 18.67 9.10 -20.43
N ALA A 258 19.55 9.85 -21.09
CA ALA A 258 19.13 10.77 -22.14
C ALA A 258 18.41 10.03 -23.28
N SER A 259 18.94 8.89 -23.72
CA SER A 259 18.29 8.07 -24.76
C SER A 259 16.94 7.50 -24.30
N LEU A 260 16.81 7.05 -23.06
CA LEU A 260 15.55 6.53 -22.51
C LEU A 260 14.48 7.64 -22.41
N VAL A 261 14.86 8.81 -21.92
CA VAL A 261 13.96 9.97 -21.81
C VAL A 261 13.53 10.46 -23.18
N GLU A 262 14.43 10.55 -24.16
CA GLU A 262 14.12 10.91 -25.54
C GLU A 262 13.09 9.95 -26.18
N LYS A 263 13.13 8.67 -25.78
CA LYS A 263 12.21 7.63 -26.27
C LYS A 263 10.91 7.53 -25.44
N GLY A 264 10.69 8.44 -24.49
CA GLY A 264 9.44 8.55 -23.74
C GLY A 264 9.41 7.84 -22.39
N VAL A 265 10.56 7.45 -21.83
CA VAL A 265 10.62 6.99 -20.43
C VAL A 265 10.61 8.23 -19.53
N GLU A 266 9.49 8.50 -18.87
CA GLU A 266 9.31 9.71 -18.05
C GLU A 266 10.20 9.70 -16.79
N ASP A 267 10.33 8.54 -16.13
CA ASP A 267 11.03 8.41 -14.84
C ASP A 267 12.31 7.56 -14.94
N VAL A 268 13.44 8.21 -15.22
CA VAL A 268 14.77 7.55 -15.20
C VAL A 268 15.64 8.11 -14.07
N TRP A 269 15.93 7.27 -13.08
CA TRP A 269 16.64 7.65 -11.86
C TRP A 269 18.11 7.22 -11.92
N THR A 270 19.03 8.15 -11.62
CA THR A 270 20.48 7.92 -11.69
C THR A 270 21.25 8.42 -10.47
N ASP A 271 20.88 9.55 -9.88
CA ASP A 271 21.73 10.23 -8.89
C ASP A 271 21.70 9.57 -7.50
N GLU A 272 20.58 8.93 -7.13
CA GLU A 272 20.47 8.09 -5.92
C GLU A 272 21.05 6.67 -6.13
N ALA A 273 21.48 6.35 -7.36
CA ALA A 273 21.76 5.00 -7.83
C ALA A 273 23.23 4.61 -7.84
N GLU A 274 24.12 5.53 -7.47
CA GLU A 274 25.56 5.31 -7.39
C GLU A 274 25.88 4.32 -6.27
N ILE A 275 26.56 3.21 -6.57
CA ILE A 275 26.96 2.20 -5.58
C ILE A 275 28.35 2.54 -5.05
N LEU A 276 28.43 2.78 -3.75
CA LEU A 276 29.69 2.96 -3.01
C LEU A 276 30.08 1.66 -2.29
N ILE A 277 31.37 1.53 -1.99
CA ILE A 277 31.89 0.38 -1.22
C ILE A 277 31.26 0.41 0.19
N GLY A 278 30.55 -0.67 0.55
CA GLY A 278 29.91 -0.81 1.85
C GLY A 278 28.43 -0.42 1.91
N ASP A 279 27.84 0.06 0.81
CA ASP A 279 26.39 0.24 0.69
C ASP A 279 25.64 -1.10 0.88
N SER A 280 24.30 -1.08 0.98
CA SER A 280 23.46 -2.28 0.91
C SER A 280 22.69 -2.34 -0.41
N LEU A 281 22.94 -3.35 -1.24
CA LEU A 281 22.42 -3.43 -2.60
C LEU A 281 20.99 -3.93 -2.53
N ILE A 282 20.68 -4.86 -1.62
CA ILE A 282 19.30 -5.23 -1.32
C ILE A 282 18.50 -4.03 -0.83
N GLN A 283 19.07 -3.19 0.02
CA GLN A 283 18.37 -1.99 0.49
C GLN A 283 18.13 -1.01 -0.67
N LYS A 284 19.14 -0.77 -1.51
CA LYS A 284 18.98 0.07 -2.70
C LYS A 284 17.97 -0.50 -3.69
N ILE A 285 17.94 -1.81 -3.88
CA ILE A 285 16.95 -2.51 -4.70
C ILE A 285 15.55 -2.33 -4.10
N HIS A 286 15.40 -2.50 -2.79
CA HIS A 286 14.13 -2.31 -2.10
C HIS A 286 13.65 -0.86 -2.25
N ASP A 287 14.48 0.13 -1.94
CA ASP A 287 14.16 1.55 -2.04
C ASP A 287 13.87 1.96 -3.51
N ALA A 288 14.58 1.38 -4.47
CA ALA A 288 14.35 1.63 -5.89
C ALA A 288 13.07 0.98 -6.42
N ILE A 289 12.75 -0.24 -6.00
CA ILE A 289 11.51 -0.94 -6.41
C ILE A 289 10.27 -0.30 -5.75
N GLU A 290 10.42 0.33 -4.59
CA GLU A 290 9.35 1.16 -4.02
C GLU A 290 9.03 2.37 -4.91
N LYS A 291 10.05 2.95 -5.55
CA LYS A 291 9.95 4.18 -6.37
C LYS A 291 9.77 3.92 -7.87
N THR A 292 10.13 2.75 -8.39
CA THR A 292 10.17 2.44 -9.83
C THR A 292 9.75 1.01 -10.13
N GLU A 293 9.29 0.75 -11.34
CA GLU A 293 8.93 -0.60 -11.74
C GLU A 293 10.15 -1.51 -11.99
N TYR A 294 11.25 -0.95 -12.50
CA TYR A 294 12.44 -1.71 -12.91
C TYR A 294 13.72 -1.19 -12.25
N PHE A 295 14.60 -2.12 -11.90
CA PHE A 295 15.94 -1.87 -11.38
C PHE A 295 17.00 -2.31 -12.41
N GLY A 296 17.55 -1.37 -13.16
CA GLY A 296 18.63 -1.63 -14.11
C GLY A 296 19.98 -1.69 -13.41
N VAL A 297 20.71 -2.80 -13.54
CA VAL A 297 22.07 -2.94 -12.99
C VAL A 297 23.10 -2.85 -14.09
N ILE A 298 23.99 -1.87 -14.00
CA ILE A 298 25.10 -1.70 -14.94
C ILE A 298 26.22 -2.67 -14.60
N LEU A 299 26.50 -3.59 -15.52
CA LEU A 299 27.52 -4.62 -15.37
C LEU A 299 28.82 -4.20 -16.07
N THR A 300 29.87 -4.12 -15.26
CA THR A 300 31.25 -3.87 -15.65
C THR A 300 32.18 -4.76 -14.81
N PRO A 301 33.46 -4.94 -15.18
CA PRO A 301 34.42 -5.65 -14.34
C PRO A 301 34.50 -5.10 -12.91
N ARG A 302 34.24 -3.80 -12.73
CA ARG A 302 34.26 -3.13 -11.43
C ARG A 302 33.02 -3.43 -10.61
N SER A 303 31.83 -3.34 -11.20
CA SER A 303 30.59 -3.61 -10.48
C SER A 303 30.46 -5.08 -10.06
N VAL A 304 31.06 -6.01 -10.83
CA VAL A 304 31.00 -7.46 -10.57
C VAL A 304 32.10 -7.98 -9.62
N LYS A 305 33.26 -7.31 -9.54
CA LYS A 305 34.40 -7.73 -8.67
C LYS A 305 34.18 -7.51 -7.18
N SER A 306 33.20 -6.70 -6.83
CA SER A 306 32.71 -6.61 -5.46
C SER A 306 32.09 -7.96 -5.07
N SER A 307 32.83 -8.79 -4.34
CA SER A 307 32.37 -10.09 -3.81
C SER A 307 31.05 -9.96 -3.02
N TRP A 308 30.84 -8.78 -2.45
CA TRP A 308 29.64 -8.41 -1.73
C TRP A 308 28.43 -8.11 -2.68
N VAL A 309 28.64 -7.51 -3.86
CA VAL A 309 27.57 -7.29 -4.88
C VAL A 309 27.02 -8.60 -5.42
N GLN A 310 27.85 -9.64 -5.57
CA GLN A 310 27.40 -10.94 -6.11
C GLN A 310 26.36 -11.61 -5.19
N HIS A 311 26.61 -11.62 -3.88
CA HIS A 311 25.72 -12.27 -2.92
C HIS A 311 24.39 -11.53 -2.75
N GLU A 312 24.43 -10.20 -2.80
CA GLU A 312 23.24 -9.37 -2.65
C GLU A 312 22.37 -9.36 -3.91
N LEU A 313 22.99 -9.40 -5.10
CA LEU A 313 22.28 -9.54 -6.37
C LEU A 313 21.64 -10.93 -6.50
N GLU A 314 22.31 -11.98 -6.02
CA GLU A 314 21.73 -13.34 -5.93
C GLU A 314 20.49 -13.37 -5.03
N LYS A 315 20.53 -12.71 -3.87
CA LYS A 315 19.36 -12.58 -2.98
C LYS A 315 18.22 -11.80 -3.64
N ALA A 316 18.52 -10.69 -4.31
CA ALA A 316 17.51 -9.92 -5.03
C ALA A 316 16.84 -10.74 -6.15
N MET A 317 17.62 -11.54 -6.87
CA MET A 317 17.11 -12.49 -7.88
C MET A 317 16.22 -13.57 -7.27
N ASN A 318 16.57 -14.11 -6.09
CA ASN A 318 15.72 -15.06 -5.37
C ASN A 318 14.37 -14.43 -4.97
N ILE A 319 14.36 -13.14 -4.62
CA ILE A 319 13.11 -12.40 -4.35
C ILE A 319 12.25 -12.30 -5.62
N GLU A 320 12.82 -12.09 -6.80
CA GLU A 320 12.08 -12.11 -8.08
C GLU A 320 11.42 -13.45 -8.36
N ILE A 321 12.16 -14.55 -8.12
CA ILE A 321 11.68 -15.92 -8.35
C ILE A 321 10.48 -16.20 -7.44
N VAL A 322 10.54 -15.78 -6.18
CA VAL A 322 9.45 -15.95 -5.21
C VAL A 322 8.25 -15.05 -5.55
N SER A 323 8.49 -13.83 -6.03
CA SER A 323 7.43 -12.86 -6.37
C SER A 323 6.85 -12.99 -7.78
N ASN A 324 7.39 -13.93 -8.59
CA ASN A 324 7.00 -14.22 -9.97
C ASN A 324 6.93 -12.98 -10.89
N ASN A 325 7.76 -11.98 -10.63
CA ASN A 325 7.83 -10.72 -11.39
C ASN A 325 9.30 -10.32 -11.58
N VAL A 326 9.71 -10.12 -12.84
CA VAL A 326 11.09 -9.70 -13.17
C VAL A 326 11.20 -8.18 -13.00
N LYS A 327 12.03 -7.75 -12.05
CA LYS A 327 12.22 -6.35 -11.64
C LYS A 327 13.63 -5.84 -11.93
N VAL A 328 14.64 -6.67 -11.75
CA VAL A 328 16.05 -6.45 -12.01
C VAL A 328 16.37 -6.72 -13.49
N LEU A 329 16.92 -5.71 -14.18
CA LEU A 329 17.32 -5.78 -15.57
C LEU A 329 18.86 -5.67 -15.68
N PRO A 330 19.56 -6.74 -16.09
CA PRO A 330 21.01 -6.66 -16.27
C PRO A 330 21.37 -5.91 -17.56
N LEU A 331 22.21 -4.89 -17.45
CA LEU A 331 22.66 -4.03 -18.55
C LEU A 331 24.19 -4.13 -18.66
N LEU A 332 24.69 -4.88 -19.63
CA LEU A 332 26.12 -5.11 -19.81
C LEU A 332 26.76 -3.92 -20.53
N PHE A 333 27.63 -3.18 -19.84
CA PHE A 333 28.34 -2.03 -20.42
C PHE A 333 29.79 -2.36 -20.79
N GLU A 334 30.47 -3.16 -19.99
CA GLU A 334 31.83 -3.64 -20.28
C GLU A 334 31.89 -5.17 -20.13
N GLN A 335 32.66 -5.83 -20.99
CA GLN A 335 32.84 -7.29 -20.93
C GLN A 335 33.40 -7.71 -19.57
N CYS A 336 32.68 -8.58 -18.87
CA CYS A 336 33.04 -9.07 -17.55
C CYS A 336 32.60 -10.52 -17.33
N ASP A 337 33.21 -11.19 -16.36
CA ASP A 337 32.83 -12.54 -15.96
C ASP A 337 31.50 -12.50 -15.21
N LEU A 338 30.40 -12.70 -15.96
CA LEU A 338 29.07 -12.71 -15.37
C LEU A 338 28.96 -13.79 -14.28
N PRO A 339 28.47 -13.42 -13.08
CA PRO A 339 28.16 -14.39 -12.03
C PRO A 339 27.23 -15.49 -12.54
N GLY A 340 27.40 -16.71 -12.01
CA GLY A 340 26.66 -17.89 -12.50
C GLY A 340 25.14 -17.70 -12.54
N PHE A 341 24.59 -16.96 -11.57
CA PHE A 341 23.15 -16.66 -11.48
C PHE A 341 22.64 -15.70 -12.56
N LEU A 342 23.51 -14.94 -13.25
CA LEU A 342 23.12 -14.09 -14.39
C LEU A 342 23.21 -14.81 -15.73
N LYS A 343 23.95 -15.93 -15.83
CA LYS A 343 24.17 -16.64 -17.10
C LYS A 343 22.89 -17.18 -17.75
N GLY A 344 21.84 -17.41 -16.96
CA GLY A 344 20.54 -17.86 -17.46
C GLY A 344 19.55 -16.73 -17.80
N LYS A 345 19.90 -15.46 -17.54
CA LYS A 345 19.01 -14.30 -17.74
C LYS A 345 19.42 -13.54 -18.99
N LEU A 346 18.43 -13.12 -19.79
CA LEU A 346 18.67 -12.23 -20.92
C LEU A 346 19.11 -10.86 -20.39
N TYR A 347 20.10 -10.27 -21.04
CA TYR A 347 20.64 -8.95 -20.73
C TYR A 347 20.69 -8.07 -21.97
N ALA A 348 20.63 -6.75 -21.77
CA ALA A 348 20.89 -5.78 -22.82
C ALA A 348 22.40 -5.54 -22.93
N ASP A 349 22.95 -5.63 -24.13
CA ASP A 349 24.40 -5.56 -24.37
C ASP A 349 24.78 -4.22 -25.02
N PHE A 350 25.38 -3.35 -24.22
CA PHE A 350 25.87 -2.03 -24.59
C PHE A 350 27.41 -1.99 -24.77
N THR A 351 28.07 -3.14 -24.86
CA THR A 351 29.54 -3.21 -24.97
C THR A 351 30.08 -2.68 -26.30
N THR A 352 29.25 -2.67 -27.36
CA THR A 352 29.63 -2.14 -28.67
C THR A 352 28.69 -1.04 -29.13
N SER A 353 29.23 0.01 -29.75
CA SER A 353 28.42 1.12 -30.28
C SER A 353 27.44 0.66 -31.37
N SER A 354 27.79 -0.38 -32.14
CA SER A 354 26.92 -0.97 -33.17
C SER A 354 25.69 -1.67 -32.61
N SER A 355 25.72 -2.13 -31.36
CA SER A 355 24.59 -2.82 -30.71
C SER A 355 23.76 -1.92 -29.81
N TYR A 356 24.12 -0.64 -29.67
CA TYR A 356 23.49 0.27 -28.72
C TYR A 356 21.99 0.43 -28.97
N GLU A 357 21.58 0.74 -30.21
CA GLU A 357 20.18 0.93 -30.57
C GLU A 357 19.35 -0.35 -30.41
N ASP A 358 19.88 -1.50 -30.86
CA ASP A 358 19.20 -2.79 -30.72
C ASP A 358 19.00 -3.16 -29.25
N SER A 359 19.99 -2.90 -28.40
CA SER A 359 19.92 -3.14 -26.96
C SER A 359 19.00 -2.16 -26.24
N LEU A 360 18.97 -0.90 -26.68
CA LEU A 360 18.02 0.10 -26.21
C LEU A 360 16.59 -0.30 -26.57
N GLU A 361 16.34 -0.79 -27.78
CA GLU A 361 15.00 -1.25 -28.19
C GLU A 361 14.55 -2.46 -27.38
N LYS A 362 15.44 -3.43 -27.12
CA LYS A 362 15.15 -4.57 -26.23
C LYS A 362 14.77 -4.09 -24.82
N LEU A 363 15.48 -3.08 -24.31
CA LEU A 363 15.18 -2.48 -23.02
C LEU A 363 13.82 -1.78 -23.03
N LEU A 364 13.53 -0.95 -24.03
CA LEU A 364 12.25 -0.24 -24.16
C LEU A 364 11.05 -1.18 -24.29
N ARG A 365 11.18 -2.27 -25.05
CA ARG A 365 10.16 -3.33 -25.13
C ARG A 365 9.87 -3.95 -23.76
N ARG A 366 10.91 -4.13 -22.94
CA ARG A 366 10.76 -4.66 -21.58
C ARG A 366 10.10 -3.66 -20.65
N LEU A 367 10.36 -2.36 -20.82
CA LEU A 367 9.69 -1.28 -20.10
C LEU A 367 8.24 -1.04 -20.57
N GLU A 368 7.70 -1.90 -21.44
CA GLU A 368 6.34 -1.82 -22.00
C GLU A 368 6.04 -0.52 -22.77
N ILE A 369 7.09 0.17 -23.23
CA ILE A 369 6.97 1.31 -24.14
C ILE A 369 6.89 0.79 -25.57
N SER A 370 5.73 0.25 -25.95
CA SER A 370 5.43 -0.10 -27.34
C SER A 370 4.74 1.06 -28.05
N SER A 371 5.52 1.77 -28.89
CA SER A 371 5.10 2.55 -30.07
C SER A 371 3.70 3.21 -30.04
N GLN A 372 3.56 4.34 -29.36
CA GLN A 372 2.57 5.36 -29.77
C GLN A 372 3.08 6.27 -30.91
N LEU A 373 4.28 6.00 -31.45
CA LEU A 373 4.86 6.73 -32.57
C LEU A 373 4.72 5.93 -33.88
N SER A 374 3.49 5.66 -34.30
CA SER A 374 3.16 5.45 -35.72
C SER A 374 1.78 6.06 -35.99
N GLY A 375 1.78 7.33 -36.39
CA GLY A 375 0.56 8.11 -36.56
C GLY A 375 0.85 9.57 -36.86
N LYS A 376 1.64 9.85 -37.90
CA LYS A 376 1.56 11.09 -38.67
C LYS A 376 1.71 10.78 -40.14
#